data_AF-A0A937BTG1-F1
#
_entry.id   AF-A0A937BTG1-F1
#
_cell.length_a   1.000
_cell.length_b   1.000
_cell.length_c   1.000
_cell.angle_alpha   90.00
_cell.angle_beta   90.00
_cell.angle_gamma   90.00
#
_symmetry.space_group_name_H-M   'P 1'
#
loop_
_entity.id
_entity.type
_entity.pdbx_description
1 polymer ?
#
loop_
_entity_poly.entity_id
_entity_poly.type
_entity_poly.pdbx_seq_one_letter_code
_entity_poly.pdbx_strand_id
1 'polypeptide(L)'
;MKMILILAHGVCAGNHAIASGNYSTAIGTTQEAAGLYAMALGNFSEAIGDYSLTLGYDAQARGRYSLAIGKSAHGRNEKLRHCFG
;
A
#
# COMPACT_ATOMS: atom_id res chain seq x y z
N MET A 1 -4.73 21.99 6.39
CA MET A 1 -3.52 21.23 5.99
C MET A 1 -3.09 20.36 7.16
N LYS A 2 -3.76 19.21 7.33
CA LYS A 2 -3.44 18.20 8.35
C LYS A 2 -3.18 16.93 7.57
N MET A 3 -1.98 16.38 7.61
CA MET A 3 -1.72 14.95 7.83
C MET A 3 -0.22 14.66 7.72
N ILE A 4 0.57 15.13 8.70
CA ILE A 4 1.75 14.38 9.12
C ILE A 4 1.25 13.61 10.35
N LEU A 5 0.66 12.44 10.10
CA LEU A 5 0.17 11.57 11.16
C LEU A 5 1.31 10.62 11.51
N ILE A 6 2.20 11.05 12.40
CA ILE A 6 3.27 10.22 12.96
C ILE A 6 2.70 9.37 14.12
N LEU A 7 1.58 8.66 13.90
CA LEU A 7 1.00 7.74 14.90
C LEU A 7 1.28 6.27 14.61
N ALA A 8 1.90 5.98 13.48
CA ALA A 8 2.45 4.69 13.13
C ALA A 8 3.93 4.91 12.83
N HIS A 9 4.80 3.94 13.07
CA HIS A 9 6.24 4.06 12.78
C HIS A 9 6.53 4.14 11.26
N GLY A 10 5.95 5.10 10.54
CA GLY A 10 5.88 5.12 9.09
C GLY A 10 6.34 6.44 8.48
N VAL A 11 6.66 6.39 7.19
CA VAL A 11 7.17 7.51 6.41
C VAL A 11 6.08 8.01 5.46
N CYS A 12 5.76 9.30 5.51
CA CYS A 12 4.89 9.96 4.53
C CYS A 12 5.70 11.02 3.78
N ALA A 13 5.84 10.89 2.47
CA ALA A 13 6.49 11.87 1.62
C ALA A 13 5.61 12.21 0.41
N GLY A 14 4.93 13.35 0.50
CA GLY A 14 4.20 13.97 -0.61
C GLY A 14 2.81 14.48 -0.22
N ASN A 15 2.12 15.10 -1.18
CA ASN A 15 0.87 15.81 -0.92
C ASN A 15 -0.29 14.81 -0.75
N HIS A 16 -1.06 14.89 0.34
CA HIS A 16 -2.12 13.91 0.67
C HIS A 16 -1.64 12.45 0.78
N ALA A 17 -0.39 12.21 1.17
CA ALA A 17 0.08 10.87 1.50
C ALA A 17 -0.41 10.44 2.90
N ILE A 18 -0.89 9.21 3.02
CA ILE A 18 -1.38 8.62 4.26
C ILE A 18 -0.62 7.32 4.52
N ALA A 19 0.13 7.24 5.61
CA ALA A 19 0.76 6.01 6.10
C ALA A 19 0.08 5.64 7.43
N SER A 20 -1.06 4.94 7.33
CA SER A 20 -1.88 4.55 8.49
C SER A 20 -1.44 3.23 9.11
N GLY A 21 -0.71 2.38 8.37
CA GLY A 21 -0.18 1.12 8.86
C GLY A 21 1.09 1.27 9.73
N ASN A 22 1.28 0.39 10.71
CA ASN A 22 2.55 0.34 11.47
C ASN A 22 3.72 -0.03 10.56
N TYR A 23 4.83 0.71 10.65
CA TYR A 23 5.98 0.53 9.76
C TYR A 23 5.68 0.73 8.27
N SER A 24 4.61 1.46 7.94
CA SER A 24 4.21 1.71 6.56
C SER A 24 4.96 2.89 5.93
N THR A 25 5.07 2.90 4.60
CA THR A 25 5.75 3.97 3.87
C THR A 25 4.89 4.41 2.69
N ALA A 26 4.61 5.70 2.57
CA ALA A 26 3.82 6.31 1.50
C ALA A 26 4.64 7.43 0.83
N ILE A 27 5.07 7.27 -0.43
CA ILE A 27 5.88 8.26 -1.18
C ILE A 27 5.25 8.58 -2.56
N GLY A 28 4.76 9.82 -2.74
CA GLY A 28 3.85 10.18 -3.85
C GLY A 28 2.74 11.15 -3.46
N THR A 29 1.76 11.35 -4.36
CA THR A 29 0.61 12.25 -4.13
C THR A 29 -0.68 11.44 -4.02
N THR A 30 -1.52 11.75 -3.04
CA THR A 30 -2.84 11.13 -2.82
C THR A 30 -2.76 9.61 -2.72
N GLN A 31 -1.95 9.07 -1.81
CA GLN A 31 -1.73 7.63 -1.71
C GLN A 31 -1.96 7.14 -0.28
N GLU A 32 -2.18 5.84 -0.12
CA GLU A 32 -2.47 5.23 1.18
C GLU A 32 -1.67 3.94 1.39
N ALA A 33 -0.88 3.89 2.46
CA ALA A 33 -0.24 2.69 2.97
C ALA A 33 -0.90 2.32 4.31
N ALA A 34 -1.88 1.41 4.27
CA ALA A 34 -2.72 1.07 5.42
C ALA A 34 -2.33 -0.24 6.11
N GLY A 35 -1.68 -1.17 5.40
CA GLY A 35 -1.26 -2.45 5.99
C GLY A 35 -0.03 -2.34 6.90
N LEU A 36 0.16 -3.32 7.79
CA LEU A 36 1.40 -3.46 8.56
C LEU A 36 2.58 -3.68 7.60
N TYR A 37 3.67 -2.92 7.72
CA TYR A 37 4.79 -2.94 6.76
C TYR A 37 4.39 -2.68 5.29
N ALA A 38 3.25 -2.02 5.05
CA ALA A 38 2.82 -1.70 3.69
C ALA A 38 3.64 -0.56 3.08
N MET A 39 3.91 -0.65 1.79
CA MET A 39 4.67 0.36 1.05
C MET A 39 3.86 0.83 -0.16
N ALA A 40 3.46 2.10 -0.17
CA ALA A 40 2.80 2.75 -1.28
C ALA A 40 3.72 3.77 -1.95
N LEU A 41 4.10 3.51 -3.19
CA LEU A 41 5.04 4.33 -3.96
C LEU A 41 4.39 4.76 -5.28
N GLY A 42 3.81 5.95 -5.32
CA GLY A 42 3.24 6.51 -6.56
C GLY A 42 1.98 7.32 -6.34
N ASN A 43 1.53 7.98 -7.41
CA ASN A 43 0.32 8.82 -7.35
C ASN A 43 -0.93 7.94 -7.31
N PHE A 44 -1.88 8.18 -6.40
CA PHE A 44 -3.11 7.37 -6.26
C PHE A 44 -2.86 5.88 -5.93
N SER A 45 -1.72 5.54 -5.32
CA SER A 45 -1.41 4.15 -4.98
C SER A 45 -1.98 3.72 -3.62
N GLU A 46 -2.45 2.48 -3.51
CA GLU A 46 -3.09 1.92 -2.30
C GLU A 46 -2.45 0.58 -1.88
N ALA A 47 -1.61 0.60 -0.85
CA ALA A 47 -1.06 -0.59 -0.21
C ALA A 47 -1.86 -0.93 1.06
N ILE A 48 -2.94 -1.69 0.89
CA ILE A 48 -3.91 -1.99 1.96
C ILE A 48 -3.55 -3.26 2.72
N GLY A 49 -2.96 -4.25 2.04
CA GLY A 49 -2.62 -5.53 2.67
C GLY A 49 -1.42 -5.45 3.61
N ASP A 50 -1.38 -6.27 4.65
CA ASP A 50 -0.15 -6.43 5.46
C ASP A 50 0.99 -6.96 4.57
N TYR A 51 2.19 -6.40 4.73
CA TYR A 51 3.37 -6.69 3.93
C TYR A 51 3.14 -6.51 2.42
N SER A 52 2.26 -5.59 2.04
CA SER A 52 1.96 -5.28 0.63
C SER A 52 2.87 -4.17 0.09
N LEU A 53 3.11 -4.20 -1.22
CA LEU A 53 3.87 -3.17 -1.92
C LEU A 53 3.12 -2.74 -3.19
N THR A 54 2.87 -1.44 -3.31
CA THR A 54 2.39 -0.81 -4.55
C THR A 54 3.45 0.12 -5.12
N LEU A 55 3.70 0.01 -6.41
CA LEU A 55 4.57 0.92 -7.13
C LEU A 55 3.93 1.31 -8.48
N GLY A 56 3.49 2.57 -8.62
CA GLY A 56 2.88 3.06 -9.86
C GLY A 56 1.73 4.04 -9.66
N TYR A 57 1.19 4.54 -10.77
CA TYR A 57 0.00 5.37 -10.77
C TYR A 57 -1.25 4.49 -10.62
N ASP A 58 -2.10 4.76 -9.63
CA ASP A 58 -3.37 4.02 -9.41
C ASP A 58 -3.17 2.50 -9.16
N ALA A 59 -2.02 2.12 -8.59
CA ALA A 59 -1.74 0.72 -8.25
C ALA A 59 -2.36 0.34 -6.90
N GLN A 60 -2.96 -0.85 -6.80
CA GLN A 60 -3.66 -1.32 -5.61
C GLN A 60 -3.16 -2.71 -5.18
N ALA A 61 -2.62 -2.84 -3.97
CA ALA A 61 -2.21 -4.11 -3.37
C ALA A 61 -3.05 -4.37 -2.12
N ARG A 62 -4.14 -5.12 -2.28
CA ARG A 62 -5.15 -5.34 -1.22
C ARG A 62 -4.97 -6.66 -0.48
N GLY A 63 -4.18 -7.58 -1.02
CA GLY A 63 -3.89 -8.86 -0.36
C GLY A 63 -2.74 -8.76 0.63
N ARG A 64 -2.77 -9.58 1.68
CA ARG A 64 -1.58 -9.81 2.51
C ARG A 64 -0.45 -10.39 1.64
N TYR A 65 0.78 -9.90 1.76
CA TYR A 65 1.91 -10.27 0.88
C TYR A 65 1.63 -10.02 -0.62
N SER A 66 0.76 -9.07 -0.97
CA SER A 66 0.49 -8.76 -2.39
C SER A 66 1.43 -7.68 -2.93
N LEU A 67 1.73 -7.80 -4.22
CA LEU A 67 2.60 -6.88 -4.95
C LEU A 67 1.83 -6.35 -6.16
N ALA A 68 1.79 -5.03 -6.34
CA ALA A 68 1.21 -4.40 -7.52
C ALA A 68 2.16 -3.36 -8.09
N ILE A 69 2.73 -3.64 -9.26
CA ILE A 69 3.69 -2.76 -9.93
C ILE A 69 3.15 -2.38 -11.31
N GLY A 70 3.12 -1.09 -11.62
CA GLY A 70 2.66 -0.54 -12.89
C GLY A 70 1.44 0.36 -12.75
N LYS A 71 1.02 0.96 -13.86
CA LYS A 71 -0.18 1.81 -13.91
C LYS A 71 -1.43 0.92 -13.77
N SER A 72 -2.30 1.22 -12.80
CA SER A 72 -3.56 0.50 -12.56
C SER A 72 -3.37 -1.01 -12.28
N ALA A 73 -2.23 -1.39 -11.70
CA ALA A 73 -1.93 -2.77 -11.32
C ALA A 73 -2.73 -3.18 -10.08
N HIS A 74 -3.21 -4.43 -10.02
CA HIS A 74 -4.00 -4.94 -8.91
C HIS A 74 -3.40 -6.21 -8.32
N GLY A 75 -2.73 -6.07 -7.16
CA GLY A 75 -2.22 -7.17 -6.36
C GLY A 75 -3.31 -7.70 -5.43
N ARG A 76 -3.80 -8.91 -5.71
CA ARG A 76 -4.69 -9.65 -4.83
C ARG A 76 -3.97 -10.92 -4.40
N ASN A 77 -4.00 -11.22 -3.10
CA ASN A 77 -3.51 -12.49 -2.61
C ASN A 77 -4.69 -13.45 -2.59
N GLU A 78 -4.73 -14.35 -3.55
CA GLU A 78 -5.65 -15.47 -3.56
C GLU A 78 -5.10 -16.54 -2.61
N LYS A 79 -5.85 -16.88 -1.57
CA LYS A 79 -5.60 -18.15 -0.86
C LYS A 79 -5.57 -19.23 -1.92
N LEU A 80 -4.41 -19.84 -2.13
CA LEU A 80 -4.27 -21.11 -2.84
C LEU A 80 -5.32 -22.06 -2.26
N ARG A 81 -6.46 -22.18 -2.93
CA ARG A 81 -7.39 -23.27 -2.71
C ARG A 81 -6.64 -24.48 -3.22
N HIS A 82 -5.92 -25.14 -2.33
CA HIS A 82 -5.50 -26.52 -2.54
C HIS A 82 -6.79 -27.32 -2.78
N CYS A 83 -7.16 -27.50 -4.04
CA CYS A 83 -8.01 -28.61 -4.44
C CYS A 83 -7.07 -29.80 -4.63
N PHE A 84 -6.77 -30.49 -3.53
CA PHE A 84 -6.44 -31.91 -3.62
C PHE A 84 -7.77 -32.66 -3.72
N GLY A 85 -8.05 -33.20 -4.90
CA GLY A 85 -9.16 -34.09 -5.20
C GLY A 85 -8.71 -35.06 -6.27
#